data_AF-A0A1D2X6Y4-F1
#
_entry.id   AF-A0A1D2X6Y4-F1
#
_cell.length_a   1.000
_cell.length_b   1.000
_cell.length_c   1.000
_cell.angle_alpha   90.00
_cell.angle_beta   90.00
_cell.angle_gamma   90.00
#
_symmetry.space_group_name_H-M   'P 1'
#
loop_
_entity.id
_entity.type
_entity.pdbx_description
1 polymer ?
#
loop_
_entity_poly.entity_id
_entity_poly.type
_entity_poly.pdbx_seq_one_letter_code
_entity_poly.pdbx_strand_id
1 'polypeptide(L)'
;MIKAQGGVMDIQSCPCCRGEAIYADLQVGGSLMWQVSCTACGLSSEMDEDKAYTAERWNMRQEKASLKTWVTVLTTLVPATAVICFLLGTLFGVSLSS
;
A
#
# COMPACT_ATOMS: atom_id res chain seq x y z
N MET A 1 21.56 3.28 -12.00
CA MET A 1 21.12 3.54 -13.39
C MET A 1 19.88 4.41 -13.33
N ILE A 2 19.94 5.61 -13.94
CA ILE A 2 18.81 6.37 -14.56
C ILE A 2 17.72 6.85 -13.55
N LYS A 3 17.32 8.12 -13.39
CA LYS A 3 17.52 9.39 -14.09
C LYS A 3 17.02 10.50 -13.12
N ALA A 4 17.74 11.61 -13.03
CA ALA A 4 17.11 12.89 -12.73
C ALA A 4 16.27 13.31 -13.95
N GLN A 5 14.97 13.59 -13.79
CA GLN A 5 14.17 14.36 -14.75
C GLN A 5 12.86 14.80 -14.10
N GLY A 6 12.68 16.12 -13.96
CA GLY A 6 11.51 16.78 -13.40
C GLY A 6 10.24 16.57 -14.23
N GLY A 7 9.67 15.37 -14.16
CA GLY A 7 8.25 15.14 -14.37
C GLY A 7 7.56 15.23 -13.02
N VAL A 8 6.42 15.92 -12.96
CA VAL A 8 5.52 15.83 -11.80
C VAL A 8 5.12 14.36 -11.68
N MET A 9 5.72 13.62 -10.74
CA MET A 9 5.29 12.27 -10.47
C MET A 9 3.96 12.33 -9.72
N ASP A 10 2.97 11.62 -10.23
CA ASP A 10 1.68 11.50 -9.57
C ASP A 10 1.86 10.76 -8.24
N ILE A 11 1.38 11.38 -7.17
CA ILE A 11 1.35 10.77 -5.86
C ILE A 11 0.19 9.78 -5.83
N GLN A 12 0.44 8.56 -5.41
CA GLN A 12 -0.63 7.60 -5.19
C GLN A 12 -1.35 7.84 -3.85
N SER A 13 -2.54 7.25 -3.71
CA SER A 13 -3.37 7.34 -2.52
C SER A 13 -2.66 6.88 -1.25
N CYS A 14 -3.18 7.28 -0.09
CA CYS A 14 -2.56 6.92 1.18
C CYS A 14 -2.41 5.40 1.35
N PRO A 15 -1.21 4.89 1.69
CA PRO A 15 -0.99 3.47 1.89
C PRO A 15 -1.76 2.88 3.09
N CYS A 16 -2.21 3.73 4.01
CA CYS A 16 -2.92 3.33 5.23
C CYS A 16 -4.44 3.35 5.06
N CYS A 17 -5.00 4.49 4.63
CA CYS A 17 -6.46 4.68 4.56
C CYS A 17 -7.01 4.77 3.14
N ARG A 18 -6.14 4.73 2.11
CA ARG A 18 -6.48 5.02 0.70
C ARG A 18 -7.10 6.40 0.46
N GLY A 19 -7.00 7.31 1.43
CA GLY A 19 -7.40 8.71 1.29
C GLY A 19 -6.48 9.50 0.36
N GLU A 20 -6.88 10.73 0.07
CA GLU A 20 -6.12 11.65 -0.79
C GLU A 20 -4.77 12.03 -0.15
N ALA A 21 -3.74 12.08 -0.98
CA ALA A 21 -2.39 12.48 -0.60
C ALA A 21 -2.04 13.76 -1.36
N ILE A 22 -1.47 14.73 -0.65
CA ILE A 22 -1.12 16.06 -1.17
C ILE A 22 0.36 16.35 -0.93
N TYR A 23 0.95 17.17 -1.80
CA TYR A 23 2.25 17.78 -1.55
C TYR A 23 2.08 18.97 -0.60
N ALA A 24 2.92 19.03 0.42
CA ALA A 24 3.16 20.19 1.25
C ALA A 24 4.56 20.71 0.97
N ASP A 25 4.67 21.98 0.62
CA ASP A 25 5.93 22.71 0.50
C ASP A 25 6.17 23.54 1.76
N LEU A 26 7.38 23.44 2.32
CA LEU A 26 7.80 24.16 3.50
C LEU A 26 9.16 24.79 3.27
N GLN A 27 9.28 26.07 3.62
CA GLN A 27 10.55 26.78 3.58
C GLN A 27 11.27 26.61 4.92
N VAL A 28 12.41 25.93 4.92
CA VAL A 28 13.19 25.62 6.13
C VAL A 28 14.60 26.16 5.95
N GLY A 29 15.00 27.14 6.76
CA GLY A 29 16.38 27.66 6.73
C GLY A 29 16.82 28.29 5.41
N GLY A 30 15.89 28.71 4.56
CA GLY A 30 16.17 29.26 3.22
C GLY A 30 16.08 28.23 2.09
N SER A 31 16.00 26.94 2.39
CA SER A 31 15.74 25.86 1.42
C SER A 31 14.24 25.59 1.27
N LEU A 32 13.79 25.29 0.06
CA LEU A 32 12.43 24.80 -0.19
C LEU A 32 12.43 23.28 -0.04
N MET A 33 11.65 22.76 0.89
CA MET A 33 11.52 21.33 1.14
C MET A 33 10.09 20.86 0.83
N TRP A 34 9.98 19.64 0.34
CA TRP A 34 8.74 18.98 -0.03
C TRP A 34 8.44 17.85 0.92
N GLN A 35 7.15 17.63 1.17
CA GLN A 35 6.63 16.53 1.96
C GLN A 35 5.33 16.05 1.32
N VAL A 36 5.06 14.74 1.36
CA VAL A 36 3.76 14.19 1.00
C VAL A 36 3.00 13.89 2.27
N SER A 37 1.74 14.32 2.36
CA SER A 37 0.88 14.06 3.52
C SER A 37 -0.52 13.62 3.11
N CYS A 38 -1.14 12.77 3.92
CA CYS A 38 -2.53 12.37 3.73
C CYS A 38 -3.47 13.28 4.52
N THR A 39 -4.47 13.84 3.85
CA THR A 39 -5.47 14.73 4.45
C THR A 39 -6.46 13.99 5.38
N ALA A 40 -6.63 12.69 5.19
CA ALA A 40 -7.60 11.89 5.96
C ALA A 40 -7.02 11.32 7.25
N CYS A 41 -5.83 10.72 7.23
CA CYS A 41 -5.24 10.04 8.41
C CYS A 41 -4.00 10.74 8.98
N GLY A 42 -3.52 11.83 8.36
CA GLY A 42 -2.35 12.58 8.83
C GLY A 42 -1.01 11.89 8.61
N LEU A 43 -0.96 10.75 7.91
CA LEU A 43 0.30 10.09 7.56
C LEU A 43 1.15 11.00 6.67
N SER A 44 2.42 11.20 7.03
CA SER A 44 3.34 12.04 6.27
C SER A 44 4.65 11.32 5.89
N SER A 45 5.28 11.80 4.81
CA SER A 45 6.63 11.41 4.42
C SER A 45 7.68 12.19 5.20
N GLU A 46 8.94 11.79 5.05
CA GLU A 46 10.07 12.63 5.44
C GLU A 46 10.11 13.88 4.53
N MET A 47 10.65 14.99 5.03
CA MET A 47 10.89 16.20 4.25
C MET A 47 12.18 16.06 3.45
N ASP A 48 12.16 16.46 2.18
CA ASP A 48 13.33 16.41 1.32
C ASP A 48 13.34 17.60 0.34
N GLU A 49 14.51 17.99 -0.16
CA GLU A 49 14.65 19.07 -1.14
C GLU A 49 14.18 18.61 -2.53
N ASP A 50 14.23 17.31 -2.81
CA ASP A 50 13.77 16.72 -4.07
C ASP A 50 12.30 16.25 -3.99
N LYS A 51 11.44 16.95 -4.74
CA LYS A 51 10.02 16.63 -4.89
C LYS A 51 9.78 15.26 -5.54
N ALA A 52 10.63 14.86 -6.48
CA ALA A 52 10.49 13.57 -7.15
C ALA A 52 10.82 12.44 -6.17
N TYR A 53 11.91 12.59 -5.42
CA TYR A 53 12.34 11.60 -4.44
C TYR A 53 11.30 11.37 -3.33
N THR A 54 10.66 12.43 -2.84
CA THR A 54 9.58 12.34 -1.84
C THR A 54 8.36 11.59 -2.36
N ALA A 55 7.98 11.81 -3.62
CA ALA A 55 6.90 11.09 -4.29
C ALA A 55 7.21 9.60 -4.49
N GLU A 56 8.42 9.29 -4.99
CA GLU A 56 8.88 7.92 -5.19
C GLU A 56 8.84 7.13 -3.88
N ARG A 57 9.36 7.73 -2.81
CA ARG A 57 9.38 7.12 -1.49
C ARG A 57 7.99 6.91 -0.90
N TRP A 58 7.05 7.81 -1.16
CA TRP A 58 5.65 7.62 -0.78
C TRP A 58 5.02 6.44 -1.52
N ASN A 59 5.16 6.39 -2.84
CA ASN A 59 4.59 5.34 -3.68
C ASN A 59 5.17 3.95 -3.32
N MET A 60 6.46 3.86 -3.01
CA MET A 60 7.07 2.62 -2.50
C MET A 60 6.43 2.12 -1.19
N ARG A 61 5.94 3.01 -0.31
CA ARG A 61 5.25 2.59 0.92
C ARG A 61 3.91 1.92 0.60
N GLN A 62 3.22 2.37 -0.44
CA GLN A 62 1.97 1.75 -0.88
C GLN A 62 2.17 0.36 -1.48
N GLU A 63 3.21 0.17 -2.28
CA GLU A 63 3.55 -1.15 -2.82
C GLU A 63 3.84 -2.15 -1.71
N LYS A 64 4.57 -1.74 -0.67
CA LYS A 64 4.82 -2.59 0.51
C LYS A 64 3.55 -2.88 1.30
N ALA A 65 2.66 -1.90 1.45
CA ALA A 65 1.39 -2.08 2.15
C ALA A 65 0.42 -3.00 1.39
N SER A 66 0.36 -2.88 0.06
CA SER A 66 -0.47 -3.74 -0.78
C SER A 66 0.02 -5.19 -0.74
N LEU A 67 1.34 -5.42 -0.84
CA LEU A 67 1.95 -6.74 -0.70
C LEU A 67 1.60 -7.38 0.65
N LYS A 68 1.72 -6.63 1.76
CA LYS A 68 1.38 -7.14 3.10
C LYS A 68 -0.10 -7.53 3.19
N THR A 69 -0.99 -6.76 2.57
CA THR A 69 -2.43 -7.06 2.54
C THR A 69 -2.71 -8.36 1.78
N TRP A 70 -2.12 -8.53 0.59
CA TRP A 70 -2.26 -9.75 -0.20
C TRP A 70 -1.74 -10.99 0.52
N VAL A 71 -0.57 -10.90 1.17
CA VAL A 71 -0.03 -12.00 1.98
C VAL A 71 -0.99 -12.37 3.10
N THR A 72 -1.54 -11.37 3.80
CA THR A 72 -2.49 -11.61 4.90
C THR A 72 -3.75 -12.31 4.40
N VAL A 73 -4.33 -11.84 3.30
CA VAL A 73 -5.53 -12.43 2.68
C VAL A 73 -5.28 -13.87 2.25
N LEU A 74 -4.17 -14.13 1.54
CA LEU A 74 -3.81 -15.49 1.11
C LEU A 74 -3.61 -16.43 2.30
N THR A 75 -2.95 -15.97 3.35
CA THR A 75 -2.70 -16.76 4.56
C THR A 75 -3.99 -17.14 5.28
N THR A 76 -5.01 -16.28 5.26
CA THR A 76 -6.34 -16.60 5.81
C THR A 76 -7.21 -17.44 4.89
N LEU A 77 -7.11 -17.24 3.57
CA LEU A 77 -7.99 -17.91 2.61
C LEU A 77 -7.66 -19.39 2.44
N VAL A 78 -6.37 -19.74 2.37
CA VAL A 78 -5.89 -21.13 2.18
C VAL A 78 -6.41 -22.11 3.25
N PRO A 79 -6.27 -21.84 4.57
CA PRO A 79 -6.80 -22.75 5.58
C PRO A 79 -8.33 -22.80 5.55
N ALA A 80 -9.01 -21.68 5.27
CA ALA A 80 -10.47 -21.66 5.16
C ALA A 80 -10.97 -22.55 4.00
N THR A 81 -10.35 -22.48 2.82
CA THR A 81 -10.73 -23.32 1.68
C THR A 81 -10.42 -24.79 1.95
N ALA A 82 -9.31 -25.11 2.62
CA ALA A 82 -9.00 -26.49 3.02
C ALA A 82 -10.08 -27.08 3.93
N VAL A 83 -10.55 -26.33 4.92
CA VAL A 83 -11.65 -26.75 5.80
C VAL A 83 -12.96 -26.93 5.03
N ILE A 84 -13.31 -25.99 4.14
CA ILE A 84 -14.53 -26.08 3.33
C ILE A 84 -14.50 -27.31 2.42
N CYS A 85 -13.38 -27.56 1.72
CA CYS A 85 -13.22 -28.74 0.87
C CYS A 85 -13.30 -30.05 1.67
N PHE A 86 -12.75 -30.07 2.89
CA PHE A 86 -12.85 -31.24 3.77
C PHE A 86 -14.29 -31.51 4.22
N LEU A 87 -15.04 -30.47 4.60
CA LEU A 87 -16.44 -30.58 4.98
C LEU A 87 -17.34 -31.00 3.80
N LEU A 88 -17.10 -30.44 2.61
CA LEU A 88 -17.83 -30.86 1.40
C LEU A 88 -17.49 -32.30 1.02
N GLY A 89 -16.21 -32.69 1.06
CA GLY A 89 -15.78 -34.05 0.76
C GLY A 89 -16.39 -35.08 1.71
N THR A 90 -16.49 -34.76 2.99
CA THR A 90 -17.14 -35.64 3.98
C THR A 90 -18.64 -35.77 3.74
N LEU A 91 -19.35 -34.68 3.45
CA LEU A 91 -20.79 -34.72 3.12
C LEU A 91 -21.09 -35.51 1.84
N PHE A 92 -20.34 -35.27 0.76
CA PHE A 92 -20.49 -36.03 -0.48
C PHE A 92 -20.11 -37.50 -0.29
N GLY A 93 -19.07 -37.80 0.49
CA GLY A 93 -18.67 -39.16 0.82
C GLY A 93 -19.74 -39.94 1.59
N VAL A 94 -20.36 -39.31 2.60
CA VAL A 94 -21.46 -39.92 3.38
C VAL A 94 -22.70 -40.14 2.52
N SER A 95 -23.01 -39.21 1.61
CA SER A 95 -24.15 -39.32 0.69
C SER A 95 -23.98 -40.41 -0.37
N LEU A 96 -22.73 -40.78 -0.70
CA LEU A 96 -22.40 -41.83 -1.66
C LEU A 96 -22.31 -43.23 -1.00
N SER A 97 -22.09 -43.31 0.32
CA SER A 97 -21.98 -44.58 1.03
C SER A 97 -23.28 -45.05 1.68
N SER A 98 -24.31 -44.19 1.75
CA SER A 98 -25.68 -44.55 2.16
C SER A 98 -26.52 -44.99 0.98
#